data_AF-A0A821N7Y1-F1
#
_entry.id   AF-A0A821N7Y1-F1
#
_cell.length_a   1.000
_cell.length_b   1.000
_cell.length_c   1.000
_cell.angle_alpha   90.00
_cell.angle_beta   90.00
_cell.angle_gamma   90.00
#
_symmetry.space_group_name_H-M   'P 1'
#
loop_
_entity.id
_entity.type
_entity.pdbx_description
1 polymer ?
#
loop_
_entity_poly.entity_id
_entity_poly.type
_entity_poly.pdbx_seq_one_letter_code
_entity_poly.pdbx_strand_id
1 'polypeptide(L)'
;MDENGSLYVADYGVNEVRRYRRGESQGTVVAGGNGSGNRLDQLSGPQYVFVDRDHSVYVSDWRNHRVMKWVKGAKQGIVVAGGQGEGNGLTQLYYPRGVVVDQLGTVYVADWGNARIMRWPKGSTQGSVIVGGNGRGKQSNQ
;
A
#
# COMPACT_ATOMS: atom_id res chain seq x y z
N MET A 1 -9.82 9.90 1.79
CA MET A 1 -11.29 10.03 1.83
C MET A 1 -11.79 9.56 0.46
N ASP A 2 -12.90 8.84 0.41
CA ASP A 2 -13.52 8.47 -0.88
C ASP A 2 -14.45 9.59 -1.39
N GLU A 3 -15.01 9.40 -2.59
CA GLU A 3 -15.96 10.32 -3.23
C GLU A 3 -17.29 10.48 -2.46
N ASN A 4 -17.62 9.54 -1.57
CA ASN A 4 -18.79 9.59 -0.70
C ASN A 4 -18.50 10.29 0.65
N GLY A 5 -17.28 10.79 0.84
CA GLY A 5 -16.86 11.45 2.08
C GLY A 5 -16.51 10.49 3.21
N SER A 6 -16.29 9.20 2.93
CA SER A 6 -15.81 8.25 3.95
C SER A 6 -14.31 8.45 4.20
N LEU A 7 -13.91 8.53 5.46
CA LEU A 7 -12.51 8.55 5.88
C LEU A 7 -11.98 7.12 5.97
N TYR A 8 -10.76 6.90 5.52
CA TYR A 8 -10.03 5.64 5.69
C TYR A 8 -8.77 5.93 6.49
N VAL A 9 -8.56 5.18 7.55
CA VAL A 9 -7.45 5.36 8.49
C VAL A 9 -6.65 4.08 8.51
N ALA A 10 -5.38 4.16 8.13
CA ALA A 10 -4.41 3.10 8.38
C ALA A 10 -3.93 3.23 9.83
N ASP A 11 -4.36 2.29 10.68
CA ASP A 11 -3.97 2.28 12.08
C ASP A 11 -2.68 1.47 12.25
N TYR A 12 -1.59 2.19 12.49
CA TYR A 12 -0.28 1.60 12.69
C TYR A 12 -0.20 0.71 13.94
N GLY A 13 -0.89 1.09 15.03
CA GLY A 13 -0.80 0.38 16.30
C GLY A 13 -1.60 -0.92 16.32
N VAL A 14 -2.75 -0.92 15.64
CA VAL A 14 -3.67 -2.06 15.60
C VAL A 14 -3.46 -2.94 14.35
N ASN A 15 -2.71 -2.46 13.36
CA ASN A 15 -2.38 -3.18 12.11
C ASN A 15 -3.61 -3.49 11.25
N GLU A 16 -4.44 -2.48 11.05
CA GLU A 16 -5.66 -2.58 10.25
C GLU A 16 -5.96 -1.26 9.54
N VAL A 17 -6.87 -1.31 8.58
CA VAL A 17 -7.47 -0.11 7.99
C VAL A 17 -8.94 -0.06 8.37
N ARG A 18 -9.38 1.07 8.91
CA ARG A 18 -10.79 1.34 9.21
C ARG A 18 -11.38 2.37 8.27
N ARG A 19 -12.62 2.14 7.85
CA ARG A 19 -13.46 3.12 7.15
C ARG A 19 -14.48 3.71 8.12
N TYR A 20 -14.61 5.03 8.12
CA TYR A 20 -15.63 5.80 8.82
C TYR A 20 -16.47 6.53 7.79
N ARG A 21 -17.77 6.23 7.71
CA ARG A 21 -18.68 7.04 6.89
C ARG A 21 -18.95 8.37 7.60
N ARG A 22 -19.43 9.35 6.83
CA ARG A 22 -19.79 10.66 7.38
C ARG A 22 -20.80 10.50 8.52
N GLY A 23 -20.42 10.96 9.72
CA GLY A 23 -21.25 10.89 10.92
C GLY A 23 -21.12 9.59 11.75
N GLU A 24 -20.35 8.59 11.30
CA GLU A 24 -20.07 7.40 12.10
C GLU A 24 -18.98 7.69 13.14
N SER A 25 -19.24 7.30 14.39
CA SER A 25 -18.25 7.31 15.49
C SER A 25 -17.45 6.01 15.61
N GLN A 26 -17.90 4.94 14.95
CA GLN A 26 -17.23 3.64 14.93
C GLN A 26 -16.85 3.25 13.51
N GLY A 27 -15.58 2.95 13.30
CA GLY A 27 -15.06 2.55 12.00
C GLY A 27 -15.23 1.06 11.74
N THR A 28 -15.58 0.69 10.51
CA THR A 28 -15.60 -0.70 10.04
C THR A 28 -14.20 -1.10 9.55
N VAL A 29 -13.70 -2.26 9.95
CA VAL A 29 -12.44 -2.81 9.41
C VAL A 29 -12.63 -3.20 7.94
N VAL A 30 -11.73 -2.73 7.08
CA VAL A 30 -11.77 -2.94 5.62
C VAL A 30 -10.50 -3.56 5.04
N ALA A 31 -9.41 -3.64 5.83
CA ALA A 31 -8.19 -4.38 5.51
C ALA A 31 -7.46 -4.77 6.80
N GLY A 32 -6.82 -5.94 6.83
CA GLY A 32 -6.21 -6.48 8.05
C GLY A 32 -7.28 -6.89 9.08
N GLY A 33 -7.02 -6.60 10.35
CA GLY A 33 -7.96 -6.88 11.46
C GLY A 33 -7.81 -8.25 12.12
N ASN A 34 -6.94 -9.12 11.59
CA ASN A 34 -6.67 -10.45 12.15
C ASN A 34 -5.33 -10.49 12.91
N GLY A 35 -5.01 -9.39 13.61
CA GLY A 35 -3.75 -9.18 14.32
C GLY A 35 -2.57 -8.85 13.41
N SER A 36 -1.44 -8.51 14.04
CA SER A 36 -0.18 -8.21 13.34
C SER A 36 0.41 -9.47 12.69
N GLY A 37 0.88 -9.35 11.45
CA GLY A 37 1.59 -10.42 10.76
C GLY A 37 1.69 -10.22 9.25
N ASN A 38 2.09 -11.27 8.54
CA ASN A 38 2.38 -11.22 7.10
C ASN A 38 1.45 -12.11 6.25
N ARG A 39 0.44 -12.74 6.84
CA ARG A 39 -0.59 -13.46 6.08
C ARG A 39 -1.38 -12.49 5.20
N LEU A 40 -2.14 -13.02 4.24
CA LEU A 40 -2.92 -12.20 3.30
C LEU A 40 -4.10 -11.47 3.96
N ASP A 41 -4.49 -11.87 5.16
CA ASP A 41 -5.52 -11.26 5.98
C ASP A 41 -4.95 -10.40 7.14
N GLN A 42 -3.64 -10.20 7.16
CA GLN A 42 -2.92 -9.44 8.18
C GLN A 42 -2.09 -8.31 7.57
N LEU A 43 -1.79 -7.33 8.41
CA LEU A 43 -0.87 -6.23 8.12
C LEU A 43 0.18 -6.12 9.25
N SER A 44 1.24 -5.38 9.01
CA SER A 44 2.28 -5.07 9.98
C SER A 44 2.80 -3.64 9.75
N GLY A 45 2.35 -2.73 10.61
CA GLY A 45 2.64 -1.30 10.58
C GLY A 45 2.15 -0.60 9.30
N PRO A 46 0.87 -0.70 8.91
CA PRO A 46 0.39 -0.01 7.72
C PRO A 46 0.61 1.51 7.84
N GLN A 47 1.16 2.14 6.80
CA GLN A 47 1.56 3.56 6.82
C GLN A 47 0.65 4.48 6.01
N TYR A 48 0.11 3.97 4.90
CA TYR A 48 -0.70 4.75 3.97
C TYR A 48 -1.83 3.91 3.40
N VAL A 49 -2.91 4.59 3.03
CA VAL A 49 -4.08 3.99 2.40
C VAL A 49 -4.49 4.82 1.18
N PHE A 50 -4.69 4.14 0.05
CA PHE A 50 -5.32 4.67 -1.14
C PHE A 50 -6.61 3.88 -1.43
N VAL A 51 -7.65 4.56 -1.90
CA VAL A 51 -8.93 3.93 -2.24
C VAL A 51 -9.27 4.27 -3.67
N ASP A 52 -9.49 3.25 -4.50
CA ASP A 52 -9.91 3.46 -5.89
C ASP A 52 -11.42 3.69 -6.01
N ARG A 53 -11.90 4.00 -7.23
CA ARG A 53 -13.33 4.25 -7.50
C ARG A 53 -14.20 3.02 -7.24
N ASP A 54 -13.65 1.82 -7.37
CA ASP A 54 -14.32 0.56 -7.05
C ASP A 54 -14.33 0.27 -5.53
N HIS A 55 -13.85 1.22 -4.72
CA HIS A 55 -13.71 1.14 -3.27
C HIS A 55 -12.79 0.01 -2.82
N SER A 56 -11.85 -0.38 -3.68
CA SER A 56 -10.75 -1.23 -3.29
C SER A 56 -9.74 -0.44 -2.47
N VAL A 57 -9.22 -1.06 -1.42
CA VAL A 57 -8.31 -0.45 -0.46
C VAL A 57 -6.89 -0.96 -0.73
N TYR A 58 -5.99 -0.03 -1.01
CA TYR A 58 -4.57 -0.29 -1.21
C TYR A 58 -3.81 0.21 0.00
N VAL A 59 -2.96 -0.65 0.58
CA VAL A 59 -2.28 -0.39 1.84
C VAL A 59 -0.79 -0.64 1.67
N SER A 60 0.02 0.33 2.07
CA SER A 60 1.46 0.13 2.22
C SER A 60 1.73 -0.63 3.52
N ASP A 61 2.04 -1.91 3.41
CA ASP A 61 2.28 -2.81 4.54
C ASP A 61 3.76 -2.75 4.93
N TRP A 62 4.10 -1.69 5.65
CA TRP A 62 5.46 -1.14 5.77
C TRP A 62 6.50 -2.15 6.27
N ARG A 63 6.20 -2.91 7.35
CA ARG A 63 7.12 -3.91 7.90
C ARG A 63 7.17 -5.20 7.10
N ASN A 64 6.19 -5.42 6.23
CA ASN A 64 6.14 -6.58 5.35
C ASN A 64 6.67 -6.28 3.94
N HIS A 65 7.19 -5.07 3.70
CA HIS A 65 7.88 -4.71 2.46
C HIS A 65 7.03 -4.98 1.20
N ARG A 66 5.74 -4.66 1.29
CA ARG A 66 4.76 -4.94 0.24
C ARG A 66 3.64 -3.90 0.20
N VAL A 67 2.93 -3.88 -0.92
CA VAL A 67 1.63 -3.21 -1.03
C VAL A 67 0.55 -4.27 -1.22
N MET A 68 -0.49 -4.16 -0.42
CA MET A 68 -1.63 -5.05 -0.42
C MET A 68 -2.87 -4.35 -0.98
N LYS A 69 -3.70 -5.07 -1.73
CA LYS A 69 -5.02 -4.63 -2.20
C LYS A 69 -6.12 -5.50 -1.58
N TRP A 70 -7.12 -4.89 -0.97
CA TRP A 70 -8.40 -5.52 -0.64
C TRP A 70 -9.47 -4.99 -1.59
N VAL A 71 -10.12 -5.90 -2.33
CA VAL A 71 -11.38 -5.56 -3.02
C VAL A 71 -12.47 -5.40 -1.97
N LYS A 72 -13.43 -4.50 -2.20
CA LYS A 72 -14.54 -4.24 -1.28
C LYS A 72 -15.21 -5.55 -0.82
N GLY A 73 -15.19 -5.80 0.49
CA GLY A 73 -15.80 -6.99 1.10
C GLY A 73 -14.94 -8.27 1.09
N ALA A 74 -13.72 -8.22 0.54
CA ALA A 74 -12.79 -9.34 0.58
C ALA A 74 -12.33 -9.62 2.02
N LYS A 75 -12.20 -10.90 2.38
CA LYS A 75 -11.69 -11.36 3.69
C LYS A 75 -10.17 -11.30 3.81
N GLN A 76 -9.48 -11.33 2.67
CA GLN A 76 -8.03 -11.27 2.56
C GLN A 76 -7.65 -10.42 1.35
N GLY A 77 -6.45 -9.85 1.39
CA GLY A 77 -5.91 -9.04 0.32
C GLY A 77 -5.10 -9.86 -0.67
N ILE A 78 -4.60 -9.17 -1.69
CA ILE A 78 -3.63 -9.67 -2.65
C ILE A 78 -2.41 -8.75 -2.66
N VAL A 79 -1.22 -9.33 -2.82
CA VAL A 79 0.01 -8.55 -3.03
C VAL A 79 -0.04 -7.95 -4.43
N VAL A 80 0.12 -6.63 -4.54
CA VAL A 80 0.11 -5.92 -5.84
C VAL A 80 1.43 -5.23 -6.16
N ALA A 81 2.35 -5.13 -5.19
CA ALA A 81 3.72 -4.69 -5.39
C ALA A 81 4.61 -5.21 -4.26
N GLY A 82 5.88 -5.50 -4.55
CA GLY A 82 6.82 -6.07 -3.58
C GLY A 82 6.46 -7.49 -3.15
N GLY A 83 6.73 -7.82 -1.89
CA GLY A 83 6.36 -9.10 -1.28
C GLY A 83 7.33 -10.26 -1.51
N GLN A 84 8.44 -10.04 -2.23
CA GLN A 84 9.54 -11.00 -2.37
C GLN A 84 10.68 -10.74 -1.36
N GLY A 85 10.30 -10.37 -0.14
CA GLY A 85 11.22 -9.96 0.92
C GLY A 85 11.65 -8.49 0.83
N GLU A 86 12.41 -8.06 1.83
CA GLU A 86 13.04 -6.74 1.82
C GLU A 86 14.21 -6.68 0.84
N GLY A 87 14.39 -5.53 0.19
CA GLY A 87 15.53 -5.30 -0.69
C GLY A 87 15.26 -4.26 -1.77
N ASN A 88 16.17 -4.17 -2.74
CA ASN A 88 16.13 -3.18 -3.83
C ASN A 88 15.90 -3.80 -5.22
N GLY A 89 15.65 -5.11 -5.30
CA GLY A 89 15.26 -5.77 -6.55
C GLY A 89 13.96 -5.20 -7.14
N LEU A 90 13.67 -5.53 -8.40
CA LEU A 90 12.45 -5.09 -9.09
C LEU A 90 11.18 -5.78 -8.57
N THR A 91 11.31 -6.84 -7.79
CA THR A 91 10.23 -7.55 -7.10
C THR A 91 10.16 -7.24 -5.60
N GLN A 92 11.07 -6.38 -5.11
CA GLN A 92 11.25 -6.07 -3.69
C GLN A 92 10.96 -4.60 -3.40
N LEU A 93 10.60 -4.34 -2.15
CA LEU A 93 10.48 -3.00 -1.59
C LEU A 93 11.27 -2.95 -0.29
N TYR A 94 11.57 -1.74 0.17
CA TYR A 94 12.16 -1.47 1.46
C TYR A 94 11.38 -0.36 2.16
N TYR A 95 10.56 -0.75 3.15
CA TYR A 95 9.79 0.18 3.97
C TYR A 95 8.87 1.12 3.16
N PRO A 96 7.98 0.59 2.30
CA PRO A 96 7.14 1.42 1.42
C PRO A 96 6.19 2.31 2.23
N ARG A 97 5.99 3.56 1.78
CA ARG A 97 5.09 4.53 2.42
C ARG A 97 3.92 4.91 1.52
N GLY A 98 4.07 5.95 0.70
CA GLY A 98 3.00 6.39 -0.19
C GLY A 98 2.66 5.34 -1.25
N VAL A 99 1.37 5.14 -1.49
CA VAL A 99 0.84 4.35 -2.61
C VAL A 99 -0.26 5.12 -3.31
N VAL A 100 -0.23 5.15 -4.64
CA VAL A 100 -1.34 5.65 -5.47
C VAL A 100 -1.55 4.71 -6.66
N VAL A 101 -2.75 4.73 -7.22
CA VAL A 101 -3.13 3.86 -8.33
C VAL A 101 -3.81 4.69 -9.41
N ASP A 102 -3.40 4.51 -10.66
CA ASP A 102 -4.03 5.19 -11.80
C ASP A 102 -5.32 4.48 -12.26
N GLN A 103 -5.99 5.05 -13.27
CA GLN A 103 -7.23 4.49 -13.83
C GLN A 103 -7.03 3.14 -14.55
N LEU A 104 -5.82 2.81 -14.96
CA LEU A 104 -5.48 1.52 -15.58
C LEU A 104 -5.16 0.44 -14.53
N GLY A 105 -5.10 0.83 -13.25
CA GLY A 105 -4.73 -0.05 -12.14
C GLY A 105 -3.22 -0.19 -11.95
N THR A 106 -2.41 0.68 -12.57
CA THR A 106 -0.97 0.75 -12.31
C THR A 106 -0.73 1.28 -10.91
N VAL A 107 0.05 0.55 -10.12
CA VAL A 107 0.41 0.92 -8.75
C VAL A 107 1.73 1.68 -8.77
N TYR A 108 1.75 2.83 -8.11
CA TYR A 108 2.95 3.63 -7.88
C TYR A 108 3.26 3.64 -6.39
N VAL A 109 4.49 3.30 -6.04
CA VAL A 109 4.91 3.11 -4.64
C VAL A 109 6.12 3.98 -4.35
N ALA A 110 6.01 4.78 -3.30
CA ALA A 110 7.16 5.43 -2.69
C ALA A 110 7.92 4.39 -1.85
N ASP A 111 8.96 3.83 -2.46
CA ASP A 111 9.84 2.82 -1.87
C ASP A 111 10.90 3.52 -1.00
N TRP A 112 10.44 4.03 0.15
CA TRP A 112 11.14 5.02 0.96
C TRP A 112 12.54 4.60 1.38
N GLY A 113 12.72 3.35 1.80
CA GLY A 113 14.01 2.84 2.22
C GLY A 113 15.05 2.79 1.09
N ASN A 114 14.58 2.67 -0.15
CA ASN A 114 15.42 2.68 -1.36
C ASN A 114 15.50 4.05 -2.04
N ALA A 115 14.87 5.09 -1.48
CA ALA A 115 14.83 6.45 -2.05
C ALA A 115 14.45 6.46 -3.54
N ARG A 116 13.36 5.75 -3.89
CA ARG A 116 12.88 5.65 -5.26
C ARG A 116 11.36 5.58 -5.34
N ILE A 117 10.83 5.89 -6.52
CA ILE A 117 9.45 5.61 -6.89
C ILE A 117 9.44 4.43 -7.85
N MET A 118 8.65 3.42 -7.51
CA MET A 118 8.45 2.24 -8.33
C MET A 118 7.07 2.25 -8.98
N ARG A 119 6.98 1.73 -10.20
CA ARG A 119 5.75 1.52 -10.96
C ARG A 119 5.53 0.03 -11.20
N TRP A 120 4.33 -0.46 -10.87
CA TRP A 120 3.84 -1.80 -11.18
C TRP A 120 2.59 -1.70 -12.06
N PRO A 121 2.66 -2.05 -13.36
CA PRO A 121 1.48 -2.26 -14.18
C PRO A 121 0.55 -3.31 -13.55
N LYS A 122 -0.76 -3.16 -13.74
CA LYS A 122 -1.76 -4.12 -13.23
C LYS A 122 -1.42 -5.55 -13.65
N GLY A 123 -1.29 -6.45 -12.68
CA GLY A 123 -0.99 -7.87 -12.92
C GLY A 123 0.48 -8.18 -13.17
N SER A 124 1.38 -7.19 -13.16
CA SER A 124 2.81 -7.42 -13.30
C SER A 124 3.38 -8.11 -12.05
N THR A 125 4.30 -9.06 -12.24
CA THR A 125 5.04 -9.71 -11.16
C THR A 125 6.24 -8.90 -10.66
N GLN A 126 6.69 -7.91 -11.45
CA GLN A 126 7.80 -7.01 -11.11
C GLN A 126 7.51 -5.56 -11.50
N GLY A 127 8.17 -4.65 -10.81
CA GLY A 127 8.06 -3.22 -11.03
C GLY A 127 9.17 -2.69 -11.92
N SER A 128 9.17 -1.38 -12.08
CA SER A 128 10.22 -0.60 -12.73
C SER A 128 10.48 0.65 -11.90
N VAL A 129 11.75 1.05 -11.78
CA VAL A 129 12.12 2.33 -11.19
C VAL A 129 11.73 3.43 -12.17
N ILE A 130 10.97 4.43 -11.72
CA ILE A 130 10.59 5.57 -12.56
C ILE A 130 11.24 6.88 -12.11
N VAL A 131 11.64 6.97 -10.84
CA VAL A 131 12.35 8.12 -10.25
C VAL A 131 13.23 7.61 -9.11
N GLY A 132 14.43 8.18 -8.91
CA GLY A 132 15.31 7.86 -7.78
C GLY A 132 16.09 6.54 -7.92
N GLY A 133 16.60 6.04 -6.80
CA GLY A 133 17.30 4.73 -6.72
C GLY A 133 18.83 4.77 -6.78
N ASN A 134 19.42 5.96 -6.92
CA ASN A 134 20.88 6.18 -6.96
C ASN A 134 21.47 6.67 -5.62
N GLY A 135 20.83 6.32 -4.49
CA GLY A 135 21.19 6.82 -3.16
C GLY A 135 20.72 8.25 -2.87
N ARG A 136 21.06 8.79 -1.69
CA ARG A 136 20.72 10.17 -1.30
C ARG A 136 21.62 11.19 -2.00
N GLY A 137 21.05 12.18 -2.68
CA GLY A 137 21.80 13.33 -3.25
C GLY A 137 20.90 14.34 -3.98
N LYS A 138 21.49 15.29 -4.75
CA LYS A 138 20.81 16.42 -5.41
C LYS A 138 20.75 16.35 -6.95
N GLN A 139 21.08 15.21 -7.56
CA GLN A 139 21.07 15.10 -9.02
C GLN A 139 19.66 14.89 -9.57
N SER A 140 19.46 15.20 -10.85
CA SER A 140 18.14 15.25 -11.53
C SER A 140 17.39 13.92 -11.60
N ASN A 141 17.95 12.84 -11.07
CA ASN A 141 17.35 11.52 -10.89
C ASN A 141 17.47 10.99 -9.45
N GLN A 142 17.63 11.87 -8.46
CA GLN A 142 17.57 11.60 -7.02
C GLN A 142 16.35 12.28 -6.38
#